data_AF-A0A4Y1WVZ6-F1
#
_entry.id   AF-A0A4Y1WVZ6-F1
#
_cell.length_a   1.000
_cell.length_b   1.000
_cell.length_c   1.000
_cell.angle_alpha   90.00
_cell.angle_beta   90.00
_cell.angle_gamma   90.00
#
_symmetry.space_group_name_H-M   'P 1'
#
loop_
_entity.id
_entity.type
_entity.pdbx_description
1 polymer ?
#
loop_
_entity_poly.entity_id
_entity_poly.type
_entity_poly.pdbx_seq_one_letter_code
_entity_poly.pdbx_strand_id
1 'polypeptide(L)' 'MKSYIRITPDVEYFTDYDRFREAQIYCAVAEDGTSLFSRIENRRFMHTVRHDLSERVIELLCRQIHREICTLHYGGQVVE' A
#
# COMPACT_ATOMS: atom_id res chain seq x y z
N MET A 1 -7.84 16.57 -9.54
CA MET A 1 -6.54 16.93 -8.95
C MET A 1 -5.79 15.64 -8.68
N LYS A 2 -4.54 15.52 -9.14
CA LYS A 2 -3.69 14.36 -8.82
C LYS A 2 -2.92 14.72 -7.55
N SER A 3 -3.52 14.49 -6.39
CA SER A 3 -2.81 14.69 -5.13
C SER A 3 -1.97 13.45 -4.83
N TYR A 4 -0.80 13.64 -4.25
CA TYR A 4 0.05 12.58 -3.73
C TYR A 4 0.17 12.75 -2.22
N ILE A 5 0.43 11.66 -1.51
CA ILE A 5 0.90 11.70 -0.13
C ILE A 5 2.41 11.46 -0.15
N ARG A 6 3.19 12.49 0.19
CA ARG A 6 4.64 12.37 0.34
C ARG A 6 4.95 11.98 1.78
N ILE A 7 5.39 10.74 2.00
CA ILE A 7 5.72 10.21 3.33
C ILE A 7 7.18 10.48 3.68
N THR A 8 8.08 10.30 2.70
CA THR A 8 9.50 10.67 2.78
C THR A 8 9.87 11.49 1.53
N PRO A 9 11.02 12.19 1.49
CA PRO A 9 11.36 13.11 0.40
C PRO A 9 11.24 12.50 -1.01
N ASP A 10 11.57 11.22 -1.16
CA ASP A 10 11.60 10.52 -2.45
C ASP A 10 10.46 9.50 -2.63
N VAL A 11 9.49 9.47 -1.70
CA VAL A 11 8.39 8.49 -1.72
C VAL A 11 7.05 9.20 -1.68
N GLU A 12 6.34 9.06 -2.81
CA GLU A 12 5.02 9.64 -3.03
C GLU A 12 4.01 8.56 -3.40
N TYR A 13 2.95 8.45 -2.61
CA TYR A 13 1.84 7.55 -2.89
C TYR A 13 0.71 8.29 -3.58
N PHE A 14 0.08 7.66 -4.57
CA PHE A 14 -1.12 8.18 -5.21
C PHE A 14 -2.28 8.23 -4.21
N THR A 15 -3.05 9.33 -4.21
CA THR A 15 -4.37 9.37 -3.53
C THR A 15 -5.48 8.72 -4.36
N ASP A 16 -5.20 8.41 -5.62
CA ASP A 16 -6.07 7.64 -6.50
C ASP A 16 -5.84 6.14 -6.26
N TYR A 17 -6.90 5.44 -5.85
CA TYR A 17 -6.79 4.04 -5.45
C TYR A 17 -6.37 3.12 -6.58
N ASP A 18 -6.90 3.31 -7.79
CA ASP A 18 -6.62 2.41 -8.91
C ASP A 18 -5.16 2.53 -9.34
N ARG A 19 -4.63 3.75 -9.40
CA ARG A 19 -3.20 3.99 -9.66
C ARG A 19 -2.30 3.46 -8.54
N PHE A 20 -2.68 3.66 -7.28
CA PHE A 20 -1.97 3.08 -6.14
C PHE A 20 -1.91 1.55 -6.24
N ARG A 21 -3.07 0.93 -6.51
CA ARG A 21 -3.23 -0.53 -6.59
C ARG A 21 -2.40 -1.16 -7.70
N GLU A 22 -2.35 -0.51 -8.85
CA GLU A 22 -1.63 -0.98 -10.04
C GLU A 22 -0.13 -0.78 -9.90
N ALA A 23 0.31 0.41 -9.48
CA ALA A 23 1.70 0.82 -9.63
C ALA A 23 2.53 0.78 -8.33
N GLN A 24 1.90 0.80 -7.15
CA GLN A 24 2.62 1.12 -5.89
C GLN A 24 2.50 0.09 -4.78
N ILE A 25 1.59 -0.88 -4.89
CA ILE A 25 1.44 -1.97 -3.93
C ILE A 25 1.51 -3.34 -4.62
N TYR A 26 2.07 -4.32 -3.95
CA TYR A 26 2.05 -5.71 -4.39
C TYR A 26 1.88 -6.69 -3.25
N CYS A 27 1.28 -7.83 -3.59
CA CYS A 27 1.14 -8.97 -2.70
C CYS A 27 2.23 -9.98 -3.04
N ALA A 28 2.95 -10.44 -2.02
CA ALA A 28 3.94 -11.50 -2.11
C ALA A 28 3.51 -12.65 -1.20
N VAL A 29 3.56 -13.88 -1.72
CA VAL A 29 3.35 -15.10 -0.95
C VAL A 29 4.69 -15.82 -0.89
N ALA A 30 5.17 -16.09 0.32
CA ALA A 30 6.43 -16.76 0.61
C ALA A 30 6.19 -17.91 1.60
N GLU A 31 7.26 -18.64 1.97
CA GLU A 31 7.15 -19.76 2.91
C GLU A 31 6.56 -19.34 4.27
N ASP A 32 6.88 -18.14 4.76
CA ASP A 32 6.42 -17.62 6.04
C ASP A 32 5.01 -16.99 5.99
N GLY A 33 4.41 -16.86 4.81
CA GLY A 33 3.03 -16.41 4.64
C GLY A 33 2.85 -15.37 3.53
N THR A 34 1.82 -14.54 3.68
CA THR A 34 1.45 -13.49 2.71
C THR A 34 1.77 -12.10 3.25
N SER A 35 2.32 -11.24 2.40
CA SER A 35 2.63 -9.86 2.73
C SER A 35 2.20 -8.87 1.65
N LEU A 36 1.83 -7.67 2.09
CA LEU A 36 1.63 -6.52 1.22
C LEU A 36 2.79 -5.54 1.38
N PHE A 37 3.42 -5.23 0.26
CA PHE A 37 4.61 -4.39 0.18
C PHE A 37 4.38 -3.20 -0.75
N SER A 38 5.04 -2.09 -0.42
CA SER A 38 5.22 -1.01 -1.37
C SER A 38 6.18 -1.43 -2.50
N ARG A 39 5.89 -0.98 -3.72
CA ARG A 39 6.76 -1.14 -4.90
C ARG A 39 7.78 -0.01 -5.03
N ILE A 40 7.47 1.15 -4.43
CA ILE A 40 8.23 2.39 -4.59
C ILE A 40 9.19 2.65 -3.42
N GLU A 41 8.94 1.99 -2.29
CA GLU A 41 9.85 1.87 -1.17
C GLU A 41 9.81 0.43 -0.68
N ASN A 42 10.89 -0.10 -0.13
CA ASN A 42 10.94 -1.50 0.33
C ASN A 42 10.22 -1.68 1.69
N ARG A 43 9.01 -1.14 1.81
CA ARG A 43 8.20 -1.12 3.04
C ARG A 43 7.19 -2.25 3.02
N ARG A 44 7.16 -3.03 4.10
CA ARG A 44 6.10 -4.00 4.39
C ARG A 44 4.99 -3.33 5.19
N PHE A 45 3.77 -3.34 4.67
CA PHE A 45 2.60 -2.80 5.38
C PHE A 45 1.90 -3.86 6.23
N MET A 46 1.88 -5.10 5.75
CA MET A 46 1.14 -6.17 6.38
C MET A 46 1.83 -7.51 6.15
N HIS A 47 1.71 -8.39 7.13
CA HIS A 47 2.15 -9.78 7.03
C HIS A 47 1.17 -10.68 7.80
N THR A 48 0.88 -11.84 7.23
CA THR A 48 0.11 -12.90 7.88
C THR A 48 0.71 -14.25 7.52
N VAL A 49 0.65 -15.21 8.46
CA VAL A 49 1.12 -16.58 8.25
C VAL A 49 0.26 -17.39 7.27
N ARG A 50 -0.86 -16.83 6.80
CA ARG A 50 -1.75 -17.48 5.82
C ARG A 50 -1.21 -17.33 4.40
N HIS A 51 -1.24 -18.41 3.63
CA HIS A 51 -0.88 -18.45 2.21
C HIS A 51 -2.10 -18.37 1.27
N ASP A 52 -3.31 -18.56 1.81
CA ASP A 52 -4.55 -18.81 1.09
C ASP A 52 -5.52 -17.62 1.05
N LEU A 53 -4.99 -16.39 1.08
CA LEU A 53 -5.86 -15.20 1.04
C LEU A 53 -6.57 -15.10 -0.31
N SER A 54 -7.91 -14.96 -0.28
CA SER A 54 -8.68 -14.73 -1.49
C SER A 54 -8.38 -13.35 -2.08
N GLU A 55 -8.56 -13.20 -3.39
CA GLU A 55 -8.39 -11.90 -4.08
C GLU A 55 -9.24 -10.79 -3.44
N ARG A 56 -10.45 -11.13 -2.97
CA ARG A 56 -11.33 -10.21 -2.26
C ARG A 56 -10.70 -9.69 -0.96
N VAL A 57 -10.04 -10.56 -0.20
CA VAL A 57 -9.37 -10.18 1.05
C VAL A 57 -8.15 -9.32 0.75
N ILE A 58 -7.35 -9.69 -0.26
CA ILE A 58 -6.19 -8.89 -0.70
C ILE A 58 -6.63 -7.49 -1.12
N GLU A 59 -7.72 -7.37 -1.89
CA GLU A 59 -8.28 -6.09 -2.32
C GLU A 59 -8.74 -5.23 -1.13
N LEU A 60 -9.40 -5.83 -0.12
CA LEU A 60 -9.80 -5.11 1.10
C LEU A 60 -8.60 -4.60 1.89
N LEU A 61 -7.53 -5.40 1.99
CA LEU A 61 -6.30 -5.00 2.67
C LEU A 61 -5.57 -3.87 1.91
N CYS A 62 -5.50 -3.95 0.57
CA CYS A 62 -4.96 -2.86 -0.25
C CYS A 62 -5.74 -1.55 -0.03
N ARG A 63 -7.07 -1.61 0.02
CA ARG A 63 -7.92 -0.43 0.30
C ARG A 63 -7.68 0.14 1.69
N GLN A 64 -7.49 -0.72 2.69
CA GLN A 64 -7.18 -0.29 4.04
C GLN A 64 -5.84 0.46 4.09
N ILE A 65 -4.78 -0.11 3.52
CA ILE A 65 -3.45 0.53 3.47
C ILE A 65 -3.51 1.87 2.74
N HIS A 66 -4.19 1.91 1.58
CA HIS A 66 -4.38 3.16 0.84
C HIS A 66 -5.10 4.21 1.69
N ARG A 67 -6.16 3.82 2.41
CA ARG A 67 -6.87 4.74 3.30
C ARG A 67 -5.96 5.25 4.41
N GLU A 68 -5.17 4.38 5.03
CA GLU A 68 -4.22 4.75 6.09
C GLU A 68 -3.20 5.77 5.58
N ILE A 69 -2.64 5.57 4.38
CA ILE A 69 -1.76 6.53 3.70
C ILE A 69 -2.47 7.87 3.48
N CYS A 70 -3.66 7.86 2.89
CA CYS A 70 -4.45 9.07 2.62
C CYS A 70 -4.87 9.82 3.89
N THR A 71 -5.02 9.12 5.02
CA THR A 71 -5.28 9.73 6.33
C THR A 71 -4.01 10.09 7.09
N LEU A 72 -2.85 10.06 6.44
CA LEU A 72 -1.54 10.40 7.02
C LEU A 72 -1.17 9.54 8.24
N HIS A 73 -1.68 8.31 8.33
CA HIS A 73 -1.38 7.40 9.43
C HIS A 73 0.12 7.10 9.54
N TYR A 74 0.80 7.11 8.40
CA TYR A 74 2.24 6.90 8.28
C TYR A 74 3.04 8.22 8.30
N GLY A 75 2.41 9.33 8.66
CA GLY A 75 2.96 10.67 8.55
C GLY A 75 2.91 11.21 7.12
N GLY A 76 3.72 12.23 6.85
CA GLY A 76 3.81 12.87 5.53
C GLY A 76 2.85 14.05 5.36
N GLN A 77 2.71 14.48 4.11
CA GLN A 77 1.86 15.60 3.73
C GLN A 77 1.25 15.38 2.35
N VAL A 78 0.11 16.03 2.11
CA VAL A 78 -0.48 16.12 0.78
C VAL A 78 0.39 17.04 -0.08
N VAL A 79 0.73 16.59 -1.28
CA VAL A 79 1.42 17.39 -2.31
C VAL A 79 0.62 17.36 -3.61
N GLU A 80 0.67 18.44 -4.38
CA GLU A 80 -0.03 18.61 -5.67
C GLU A 80 0.84 18.26 -6.87
#